data_AF-A0A5R8WU72-F1
#
_entry.id   AF-A0A5R8WU72-F1
#
_cell.length_a   1.000
_cell.length_b   1.000
_cell.length_c   1.000
_cell.angle_alpha   90.00
_cell.angle_beta   90.00
_cell.angle_gamma   90.00
#
_symmetry.space_group_name_H-M   'P 1'
#
loop_
_entity.id
_entity.type
_entity.pdbx_description
1 polymer ?
#
loop_
_entity_poly.entity_id
_entity_poly.type
_entity_poly.pdbx_seq_one_letter_code
_entity_poly.pdbx_strand_id
1 'polypeptide(L)'
;MTINELKSIPGTKIIIALRDNLYEKTFQFGDVRGMQREKYRQLNLAIEWNTTYLKQLLNNRLALLMKEQYTNTTPTVEDFMPKAAGNKLSGFDYLIRRTLLRPRDVIAFFNKCMEKSNGQSTITRETLSLAEPEYSRERLEAVEDEWMENFGSIIPLCAFLRGKGPMFRFKDLKENDMEATLLASSPDKNNALFKIQNDYIIGSVDFSMAVKQILCILYRVGVLGAKLSSSESTMFTQSSTKTLEPTDITDEAKFYVHMMFYAALKITLRSQTVTE
;
A
#
# COMPACT_ATOMS: atom_id res chain seq x y z
N MET A 1 2.34 -30.44 -8.70
CA MET A 1 0.89 -30.73 -8.70
C MET A 1 0.18 -29.58 -9.39
N THR A 2 -0.41 -29.81 -10.55
CA THR A 2 -1.10 -28.76 -11.33
C THR A 2 -2.60 -28.72 -11.02
N ILE A 3 -3.27 -27.57 -11.25
CA ILE A 3 -4.73 -27.45 -11.06
C ILE A 3 -5.49 -28.49 -11.90
N ASN A 4 -4.95 -28.86 -13.06
CA ASN A 4 -5.54 -29.87 -13.95
C ASN A 4 -5.49 -31.27 -13.36
N GLU A 5 -4.46 -31.61 -12.58
CA GLU A 5 -4.40 -32.88 -11.85
C GLU A 5 -5.48 -32.94 -10.76
N LEU A 6 -5.72 -31.83 -10.04
CA LEU A 6 -6.75 -31.76 -8.99
C LEU A 6 -8.18 -31.84 -9.54
N LYS A 7 -8.42 -31.41 -10.78
CA LYS A 7 -9.73 -31.53 -11.45
C LYS A 7 -10.12 -32.98 -11.77
N SER A 8 -9.16 -33.89 -11.84
CA SER A 8 -9.41 -35.30 -12.14
C SER A 8 -10.08 -36.07 -11.00
N ILE A 9 -10.13 -35.50 -9.80
CA ILE A 9 -10.70 -36.14 -8.60
C ILE A 9 -12.19 -35.82 -8.48
N PRO A 10 -13.10 -36.80 -8.68
CA PRO A 10 -14.54 -36.58 -8.60
C PRO A 10 -14.96 -36.07 -7.22
N GLY A 11 -15.91 -35.12 -7.17
CA GLY A 11 -16.45 -34.59 -5.91
C GLY A 11 -15.60 -33.52 -5.21
N THR A 12 -14.48 -33.10 -5.81
CA THR A 12 -13.59 -32.09 -5.22
C THR A 12 -13.97 -30.67 -5.64
N LYS A 13 -14.16 -29.76 -4.67
CA LYS A 13 -14.24 -28.31 -4.91
C LYS A 13 -12.86 -27.69 -4.71
N ILE A 14 -12.32 -27.07 -5.74
CA ILE A 14 -11.01 -26.40 -5.69
C ILE A 14 -11.23 -24.92 -5.40
N ILE A 15 -10.67 -24.45 -4.28
CA ILE A 15 -10.62 -23.02 -3.94
C ILE A 15 -9.17 -22.57 -4.08
N ILE A 16 -8.94 -21.52 -4.86
CA ILE A 16 -7.61 -20.94 -5.09
C ILE A 16 -7.59 -19.56 -4.44
N ALA A 17 -6.64 -19.37 -3.52
CA ALA A 17 -6.30 -18.06 -3.01
C ALA A 17 -5.07 -17.55 -3.76
N LEU A 18 -5.23 -16.45 -4.50
CA LEU A 18 -4.15 -15.84 -5.27
C LEU A 18 -3.97 -14.39 -4.81
N ARG A 19 -2.73 -13.92 -4.79
CA ARG A 19 -2.43 -12.51 -4.55
C ARG A 19 -2.79 -11.69 -5.79
N ASP A 20 -3.24 -10.46 -5.58
CA ASP A 20 -3.65 -9.57 -6.68
C ASP A 20 -2.51 -9.32 -7.68
N ASN A 21 -1.27 -9.12 -7.20
CA ASN A 21 -0.10 -8.91 -8.07
C ASN A 21 0.19 -10.12 -8.99
N LEU A 22 0.03 -11.34 -8.47
CA LEU A 22 0.18 -12.57 -9.26
C LEU A 22 -0.98 -12.74 -10.25
N TYR A 23 -2.20 -12.45 -9.81
CA TYR A 23 -3.38 -12.47 -10.67
C TYR A 23 -3.20 -11.50 -11.85
N GLU A 24 -2.77 -10.27 -11.59
CA GLU A 24 -2.49 -9.27 -12.63
C GLU A 24 -1.40 -9.70 -13.60
N LYS A 25 -0.33 -10.32 -13.10
CA LYS A 25 0.77 -10.84 -13.93
C LYS A 25 0.24 -11.82 -14.98
N THR A 26 -0.74 -12.66 -14.63
CA THR A 26 -1.35 -13.60 -15.59
C THR A 26 -2.06 -12.90 -16.76
N PHE A 27 -2.59 -11.68 -16.57
CA PHE A 27 -3.22 -10.90 -17.64
C PHE A 27 -2.25 -9.99 -18.39
N GLN A 28 -1.11 -9.62 -17.78
CA GLN A 28 -0.08 -8.78 -18.43
C GLN A 28 0.85 -9.62 -19.33
N PHE A 29 1.19 -10.84 -18.93
CA PHE A 29 2.10 -11.73 -19.66
C PHE A 29 1.40 -12.92 -20.34
N GLY A 30 0.14 -13.18 -20.01
CA GLY A 30 -0.65 -14.22 -20.66
C GLY A 30 -1.09 -13.77 -22.05
N ASP A 31 -0.42 -14.28 -23.07
CA ASP A 31 -0.76 -14.10 -24.49
C ASP A 31 -2.00 -14.93 -24.87
N VAL A 32 -3.12 -14.72 -24.16
CA VAL A 32 -4.36 -15.45 -24.42
C VAL A 32 -5.34 -14.52 -25.12
N ARG A 33 -5.12 -14.36 -26.44
CA ARG A 33 -6.13 -13.90 -27.39
C ARG A 33 -7.42 -14.71 -27.15
N GLY A 34 -8.38 -14.12 -26.42
CA GLY A 34 -9.66 -14.76 -26.09
C GLY A 34 -10.04 -14.81 -24.60
N MET A 35 -9.15 -14.45 -23.66
CA MET A 35 -9.53 -14.35 -22.24
C MET A 35 -10.38 -13.10 -21.98
N GLN A 36 -11.70 -13.29 -21.99
CA GLN A 36 -12.65 -12.26 -21.53
C GLN A 36 -12.54 -12.15 -20.00
N ARG A 37 -11.84 -11.11 -19.51
CA ARG A 37 -11.68 -10.79 -18.08
C ARG A 37 -13.01 -10.84 -17.31
N GLU A 38 -14.11 -10.46 -17.97
CA GLU A 38 -15.46 -10.43 -17.40
C GLU A 38 -15.97 -11.80 -16.95
N LYS A 39 -15.64 -12.89 -17.68
CA LYS A 39 -16.06 -14.25 -17.30
C LYS A 39 -15.37 -14.74 -16.02
N TYR A 40 -14.17 -14.25 -15.75
CA TYR A 40 -13.41 -14.63 -14.56
C TYR A 40 -13.76 -13.80 -13.33
N ARG A 41 -14.22 -12.55 -13.51
CA ARG A 41 -14.66 -11.71 -12.39
C ARG A 41 -15.76 -12.35 -11.56
N GLN A 42 -16.70 -13.05 -12.21
CA GLN A 42 -17.78 -13.76 -11.51
C GLN A 42 -17.30 -14.92 -10.63
N LEU A 43 -16.08 -15.42 -10.87
CA LEU A 43 -15.45 -16.49 -10.10
C LEU A 43 -14.54 -15.93 -8.99
N ASN A 44 -14.31 -14.62 -8.97
CA ASN A 44 -13.46 -13.98 -7.98
C ASN A 44 -14.29 -13.57 -6.77
N LEU A 45 -13.89 -14.03 -5.59
CA LEU A 45 -14.35 -13.47 -4.33
C LEU A 45 -13.30 -12.48 -3.83
N ALA A 46 -13.59 -11.19 -3.92
CA ALA A 46 -12.74 -10.16 -3.33
C ALA A 46 -12.89 -10.19 -1.80
N ILE A 47 -11.77 -10.35 -1.09
CA ILE A 47 -11.75 -10.33 0.37
C ILE A 47 -11.55 -8.89 0.82
N GLU A 48 -12.58 -8.30 1.41
CA GLU A 48 -12.53 -6.94 1.95
C GLU A 48 -12.35 -6.96 3.47
N TRP A 49 -11.46 -6.09 3.95
CA TRP A 49 -11.20 -5.91 5.37
C TRP A 49 -11.67 -4.54 5.81
N ASN A 50 -12.42 -4.51 6.91
CA ASN A 50 -12.80 -3.28 7.57
C ASN A 50 -12.16 -3.21 8.97
N THR A 51 -12.23 -2.03 9.56
CA THR A 51 -11.67 -1.74 10.88
C THR A 51 -12.18 -2.70 11.97
N THR A 52 -13.45 -3.11 11.92
CA THR A 52 -14.05 -4.05 12.87
C THR A 52 -13.45 -5.44 12.75
N TYR A 53 -13.33 -5.97 11.53
CA TYR A 53 -12.72 -7.29 11.30
C TYR A 53 -11.23 -7.31 11.64
N LEU A 54 -10.51 -6.21 11.37
CA LEU A 54 -9.10 -6.09 11.77
C LEU A 54 -8.93 -6.02 13.29
N LYS A 55 -9.86 -5.39 14.01
CA LYS A 55 -9.89 -5.41 15.48
C LYS A 55 -10.13 -6.82 15.99
N GLN A 56 -11.13 -7.52 15.45
CA GLN A 56 -11.43 -8.90 15.81
C GLN A 56 -10.25 -9.83 15.52
N LEU A 57 -9.57 -9.65 14.39
CA LEU A 57 -8.38 -10.41 14.04
C LEU A 57 -7.29 -10.27 15.11
N LEU A 58 -6.96 -9.04 15.53
CA LEU A 58 -5.97 -8.83 16.60
C LEU A 58 -6.43 -9.42 17.93
N ASN A 59 -7.69 -9.20 18.32
CA ASN A 59 -8.24 -9.75 19.56
C ASN A 59 -8.18 -11.28 19.58
N ASN A 60 -8.52 -11.95 18.47
CA ASN A 60 -8.45 -13.41 18.36
C ASN A 60 -7.01 -13.92 18.48
N ARG A 61 -6.04 -13.19 17.91
CA ARG A 61 -4.62 -13.53 18.04
C ARG A 61 -4.12 -13.35 19.48
N LEU A 62 -4.48 -12.25 20.13
CA LEU A 62 -4.16 -12.00 21.54
C LEU A 62 -4.77 -13.08 22.44
N ALA A 63 -6.02 -13.46 22.19
CA ALA A 63 -6.69 -14.52 22.92
C ALA A 63 -5.95 -15.86 22.86
N LEU A 64 -5.41 -16.22 21.69
CA LEU A 64 -4.60 -17.43 21.53
C LEU A 64 -3.28 -17.34 22.30
N LEU A 65 -2.58 -16.20 22.22
CA LEU A 65 -1.30 -16.00 22.92
C LEU A 65 -1.46 -16.02 24.44
N MET A 66 -2.58 -15.51 24.97
CA MET A 66 -2.79 -15.39 26.42
C MET A 66 -3.47 -16.58 27.06
N LYS A 67 -4.09 -17.48 26.25
CA LYS A 67 -4.57 -18.79 26.74
C LYS A 67 -3.45 -19.61 27.37
N GLU A 68 -2.21 -19.45 26.90
CA GLU A 68 -1.05 -20.17 27.44
C GLU A 68 -0.52 -19.56 28.76
N GLN A 69 -0.97 -18.36 29.14
CA GLN A 69 -0.46 -17.59 30.29
C GLN A 69 -1.40 -17.56 31.51
N TYR A 70 -2.39 -18.46 31.58
CA TYR A 70 -3.30 -18.64 32.73
C TYR A 70 -3.93 -17.34 33.28
N THR A 71 -4.56 -16.55 32.42
CA THR A 71 -5.33 -15.37 32.83
C THR A 71 -6.84 -15.65 32.83
N ASN A 72 -7.54 -15.28 33.91
CA ASN A 72 -9.00 -15.47 34.06
C ASN A 72 -9.84 -14.59 33.12
N THR A 73 -9.23 -13.62 32.45
CA THR A 73 -9.88 -12.70 31.51
C THR A 73 -9.00 -12.56 30.27
N THR A 74 -9.62 -12.61 29.09
CA THR A 74 -8.92 -12.43 27.82
C THR A 74 -8.88 -10.94 27.47
N PRO A 75 -7.71 -10.28 27.54
CA PRO A 75 -7.63 -8.86 27.23
C PRO A 75 -7.77 -8.62 25.73
N THR A 76 -8.27 -7.43 25.41
CA THR A 76 -8.49 -6.96 24.04
C THR A 76 -7.39 -6.00 23.62
N VAL A 77 -7.25 -5.74 22.32
CA VAL A 77 -6.29 -4.78 21.78
C VAL A 77 -6.47 -3.37 22.37
N GLU A 78 -7.69 -3.00 22.77
CA GLU A 78 -7.97 -1.69 23.36
C GLU A 78 -7.43 -1.56 24.78
N ASP A 79 -7.27 -2.67 25.50
CA ASP A 79 -6.71 -2.68 26.85
C ASP A 79 -5.21 -2.39 26.83
N PHE A 80 -4.53 -2.74 25.73
CA PHE A 80 -3.11 -2.48 25.53
C PHE A 80 -2.82 -1.14 24.87
N MET A 81 -3.81 -0.45 24.29
CA MET A 81 -3.61 0.72 23.44
C MET A 81 -4.05 2.03 24.12
N PRO A 82 -3.42 3.17 23.79
CA PRO A 82 -3.82 4.45 24.35
C PRO A 82 -5.22 4.84 23.86
N LYS A 83 -6.11 5.23 24.78
CA LYS A 83 -7.44 5.78 24.44
C LYS A 83 -7.33 7.14 23.77
N ALA A 84 -8.33 7.49 22.97
CA ALA A 84 -8.43 8.82 22.35
C ALA A 84 -8.40 9.92 23.43
N ALA A 85 -7.70 11.02 23.17
CA ALA A 85 -7.58 12.14 24.12
C ALA A 85 -7.46 13.47 23.39
N GLY A 86 -8.44 14.36 23.59
CA GLY A 86 -8.55 15.62 22.84
C GLY A 86 -8.57 15.37 21.33
N ASN A 87 -7.69 16.04 20.60
CA ASN A 87 -7.54 15.88 19.14
C ASN A 87 -6.72 14.64 18.73
N LYS A 88 -6.23 13.83 19.68
CA LYS A 88 -5.42 12.64 19.39
C LYS A 88 -6.32 11.40 19.25
N LEU A 89 -6.12 10.70 18.14
CA LEU A 89 -6.76 9.41 17.85
C LEU A 89 -6.46 8.37 18.95
N SER A 90 -7.30 7.33 19.00
CA SER A 90 -6.97 6.11 19.74
C SER A 90 -5.75 5.43 19.12
N GLY A 91 -5.02 4.62 19.89
CA GLY A 91 -3.88 3.87 19.39
C GLY A 91 -4.25 2.90 18.29
N PHE A 92 -5.43 2.28 18.38
CA PHE A 92 -5.93 1.40 17.34
C PHE A 92 -6.24 2.18 16.04
N ASP A 93 -6.90 3.33 16.13
CA ASP A 93 -7.17 4.16 14.93
C ASP A 93 -5.88 4.71 14.32
N TYR A 94 -4.91 5.06 15.16
CA TYR A 94 -3.58 5.49 14.73
C TYR A 94 -2.88 4.42 13.89
N LEU A 95 -2.95 3.16 14.34
CA LEU A 95 -2.42 1.99 13.67
C LEU A 95 -3.16 1.75 12.35
N ILE A 96 -4.49 1.72 12.37
CA ILE A 96 -5.31 1.41 11.18
C ILE A 96 -5.11 2.41 10.04
N ARG A 97 -4.95 3.71 10.35
CA ARG A 97 -4.66 4.74 9.34
C ARG A 97 -3.31 4.57 8.64
N ARG A 98 -2.43 3.70 9.15
CA ARG A 98 -1.09 3.44 8.61
C ARG A 98 -0.94 2.05 8.00
N THR A 99 -2.01 1.28 7.87
CA THR A 99 -1.92 -0.14 7.46
C THR A 99 -2.69 -0.48 6.19
N LEU A 100 -3.27 0.50 5.48
CA LEU A 100 -4.06 0.28 4.26
C LEU A 100 -5.16 -0.80 4.43
N LEU A 101 -5.71 -0.95 5.64
CA LEU A 101 -6.66 -2.01 6.01
C LEU A 101 -6.18 -3.44 5.69
N ARG A 102 -4.86 -3.64 5.58
CA ARG A 102 -4.28 -4.96 5.29
C ARG A 102 -4.03 -5.71 6.60
N PRO A 103 -4.58 -6.93 6.77
CA PRO A 103 -4.38 -7.76 7.97
C PRO A 103 -2.92 -7.95 8.36
N ARG A 104 -2.08 -8.26 7.36
CA ARG A 104 -0.64 -8.48 7.55
C ARG A 104 0.04 -7.23 8.10
N ASP A 105 -0.32 -6.07 7.58
CA ASP A 105 0.30 -4.80 7.91
C ASP A 105 -0.14 -4.34 9.31
N VAL A 106 -1.40 -4.59 9.69
CA VAL A 106 -1.93 -4.39 11.05
C VAL A 106 -1.16 -5.23 12.07
N ILE A 107 -0.97 -6.52 11.79
CA ILE A 107 -0.23 -7.43 12.68
C ILE A 107 1.24 -7.00 12.77
N ALA A 108 1.88 -6.68 11.65
CA ALA A 108 3.27 -6.25 11.61
C ALA A 108 3.49 -4.98 12.44
N PHE A 109 2.64 -3.96 12.27
CA PHE A 109 2.77 -2.73 13.04
C PHE A 109 2.51 -2.96 14.53
N PHE A 110 1.48 -3.76 14.87
CA PHE A 110 1.19 -4.10 16.26
C PHE A 110 2.37 -4.82 16.93
N ASN A 111 2.97 -5.80 16.24
CA ASN A 111 4.14 -6.52 16.75
C ASN A 111 5.33 -5.58 16.98
N LYS A 112 5.60 -4.65 16.06
CA LYS A 112 6.63 -3.62 16.28
C LYS A 112 6.35 -2.76 17.51
N CYS A 113 5.09 -2.42 17.77
CA CYS A 113 4.73 -1.68 18.98
C CYS A 113 4.98 -2.50 20.26
N MET A 114 4.69 -3.81 20.23
CA MET A 114 4.97 -4.71 21.35
C MET A 114 6.48 -4.90 21.57
N GLU A 115 7.28 -4.99 20.50
CA GLU A 115 8.74 -5.04 20.61
C GLU A 115 9.30 -3.77 21.25
N LYS A 116 8.80 -2.60 20.87
CA LYS A 116 9.22 -1.30 21.43
C LYS A 116 8.67 -1.02 22.83
N SER A 117 7.68 -1.77 23.32
CA SER A 117 7.14 -1.56 24.67
C SER A 117 8.03 -2.15 25.78
N ASN A 118 9.10 -2.89 25.43
CA ASN A 118 10.12 -3.42 26.36
C ASN A 118 9.51 -4.12 27.60
N GLY A 119 8.47 -4.94 27.40
CA GLY A 119 7.84 -5.69 28.49
C GLY A 119 6.84 -4.90 29.33
N GLN A 120 6.53 -3.66 28.97
CA GLN A 120 5.41 -2.93 29.57
C GLN A 120 4.08 -3.57 29.17
N SER A 121 3.14 -3.59 30.12
CA SER A 121 1.79 -4.12 29.92
C SER A 121 0.89 -3.24 29.05
N THR A 122 1.36 -2.06 28.64
CA THR A 122 0.60 -1.12 27.79
C THR A 122 1.50 -0.49 26.74
N ILE A 123 0.96 -0.31 25.54
CA ILE A 123 1.57 0.47 24.46
C ILE A 123 1.23 1.93 24.71
N THR A 124 2.24 2.79 24.77
CA THR A 124 2.03 4.24 24.93
C THR A 124 2.03 4.93 23.56
N ARG A 125 1.67 6.22 23.54
CA ARG A 125 1.79 7.04 22.31
C ARG A 125 3.24 7.20 21.86
N GLU A 126 4.17 7.25 22.82
CA GLU A 126 5.59 7.30 22.53
C GLU A 126 6.04 6.00 21.87
N THR A 127 5.60 4.84 22.38
CA THR A 127 5.85 3.53 21.77
C THR A 127 5.37 3.46 20.31
N LEU A 128 4.15 3.95 20.03
CA LEU A 128 3.62 4.02 18.66
C LEU A 128 4.54 4.86 17.75
N SER A 129 4.97 6.03 18.24
CA SER A 129 5.85 6.94 17.49
C SER A 129 7.26 6.37 17.28
N LEU A 130 7.77 5.59 18.23
CA LEU A 130 9.09 4.94 18.14
C LEU A 130 9.07 3.71 17.22
N ALA A 131 7.95 3.00 17.14
CA ALA A 131 7.79 1.83 16.28
C ALA A 131 7.56 2.19 14.81
N GLU A 132 6.90 3.32 14.54
CA GLU A 132 6.50 3.73 13.20
C GLU A 132 7.64 3.84 12.18
N PRO A 133 8.82 4.43 12.48
CA PRO A 133 9.89 4.55 11.48
C PRO A 133 10.39 3.20 10.96
N GLU A 134 10.55 2.22 11.86
CA GLU A 134 11.00 0.88 11.50
C GLU A 134 9.92 0.14 10.71
N TYR A 135 8.67 0.17 11.18
CA TYR A 135 7.53 -0.39 10.47
C TYR A 135 7.36 0.20 9.05
N SER A 136 7.45 1.53 8.92
CA SER A 136 7.32 2.25 7.66
C SER A 136 8.40 1.86 6.66
N ARG A 137 9.65 1.72 7.12
CA ARG A 137 10.78 1.28 6.30
C ARG A 137 10.60 -0.16 5.81
N GLU A 138 10.33 -1.09 6.73
CA GLU A 138 10.08 -2.49 6.38
C GLU A 138 8.89 -2.65 5.44
N ARG A 139 7.87 -1.79 5.55
CA ARG A 139 6.76 -1.81 4.60
C ARG A 139 7.13 -1.33 3.22
N LEU A 140 7.98 -0.31 3.10
CA LEU A 140 8.45 0.14 1.80
C LEU A 140 9.29 -0.95 1.12
N GLU A 141 10.15 -1.63 1.88
CA GLU A 141 10.92 -2.80 1.41
C GLU A 141 10.00 -3.96 1.01
N ALA A 142 8.99 -4.28 1.81
CA ALA A 142 8.04 -5.33 1.46
C ALA A 142 7.19 -5.01 0.22
N VAL A 143 6.94 -3.72 -0.07
CA VAL A 143 6.30 -3.28 -1.32
C VAL A 143 7.26 -3.42 -2.51
N GLU A 144 8.52 -3.06 -2.34
CA GLU A 144 9.58 -3.32 -3.32
C GLU A 144 9.60 -4.80 -3.69
N ASP A 145 9.77 -5.69 -2.72
CA ASP A 145 9.86 -7.14 -2.94
C ASP A 145 8.61 -7.71 -3.62
N GLU A 146 7.42 -7.19 -3.28
CA GLU A 146 6.15 -7.66 -3.84
C GLU A 146 5.98 -7.31 -5.32
N TRP A 147 6.51 -6.16 -5.75
CA TRP A 147 6.24 -5.58 -7.06
C TRP A 147 7.49 -5.47 -7.95
N MET A 148 8.66 -5.87 -7.46
CA MET A 148 9.94 -5.79 -8.18
C MET A 148 9.86 -6.47 -9.56
N GLU A 149 9.25 -7.65 -9.64
CA GLU A 149 9.10 -8.37 -10.91
C GLU A 149 8.09 -7.71 -11.87
N ASN A 150 7.13 -6.93 -11.35
CA ASN A 150 6.10 -6.28 -12.15
C ASN A 150 6.60 -4.95 -12.71
N PHE A 151 7.15 -4.11 -11.83
CA PHE A 151 7.40 -2.70 -12.11
C PHE A 151 8.88 -2.30 -12.00
N GLY A 152 9.75 -3.20 -11.54
CA GLY A 152 11.13 -2.87 -11.21
C GLY A 152 11.22 -2.22 -9.83
N SER A 153 12.33 -1.54 -9.56
CA SER A 153 12.57 -0.95 -8.24
C SER A 153 11.63 0.22 -7.94
N ILE A 154 10.86 0.12 -6.86
CA ILE A 154 9.86 1.08 -6.36
C ILE A 154 10.50 2.17 -5.49
N ILE A 155 11.52 1.84 -4.71
CA ILE A 155 12.21 2.76 -3.82
C ILE A 155 12.80 3.95 -4.59
N PRO A 156 13.50 3.76 -5.73
CA PRO A 156 13.94 4.87 -6.57
C PRO A 156 12.79 5.69 -7.17
N LEU A 157 11.65 5.06 -7.47
CA LEU A 157 10.44 5.78 -7.92
C LEU A 157 9.88 6.70 -6.83
N CYS A 158 10.10 6.38 -5.56
CA CYS A 158 9.65 7.21 -4.44
C CYS A 158 10.63 8.35 -4.11
N ALA A 159 11.79 8.46 -4.79
CA ALA A 159 12.84 9.41 -4.41
C ALA A 159 12.36 10.86 -4.43
N PHE A 160 11.60 11.26 -5.45
CA PHE A 160 11.05 12.62 -5.57
C PHE A 160 10.08 12.99 -4.44
N LEU A 161 9.50 12.01 -3.75
CA LEU A 161 8.61 12.26 -2.61
C LEU A 161 9.36 12.66 -1.34
N ARG A 162 10.67 12.38 -1.27
CA ARG A 162 11.44 12.57 -0.03
C ARG A 162 11.49 14.04 0.37
N GLY A 163 11.13 14.32 1.63
CA GLY A 163 11.13 15.68 2.17
C GLY A 163 9.99 16.58 1.68
N LYS A 164 9.17 16.14 0.71
CA LYS A 164 7.99 16.88 0.26
C LYS A 164 6.85 16.78 1.30
N GLY A 165 5.81 17.60 1.09
CA GLY A 165 4.59 17.53 1.88
C GLY A 165 3.77 16.26 1.58
N PRO A 166 2.75 15.95 2.40
CA PRO A 166 1.91 14.77 2.22
C PRO A 166 1.04 14.81 0.96
N MET A 167 0.92 15.97 0.32
CA MET A 167 0.11 16.21 -0.87
C MET A 167 0.86 17.08 -1.88
N PHE A 168 0.71 16.76 -3.16
CA PHE A 168 1.18 17.56 -4.29
C PHE A 168 0.18 17.48 -5.44
N ARG A 169 0.18 18.47 -6.33
CA ARG A 169 -0.57 18.41 -7.60
C ARG A 169 0.34 17.93 -8.72
N PHE A 170 -0.24 17.30 -9.73
CA PHE A 170 0.50 16.87 -10.91
C PHE A 170 1.29 18.03 -11.55
N LYS A 171 0.61 19.16 -11.77
CA LYS A 171 1.23 20.37 -12.36
C LYS A 171 2.39 20.99 -11.57
N ASP A 172 2.53 20.63 -10.29
CA ASP A 172 3.60 21.15 -9.44
C ASP A 172 4.91 20.33 -9.60
N LEU A 173 4.86 19.18 -10.30
CA LEU A 173 6.03 18.34 -10.58
C LEU A 173 6.82 18.90 -11.75
N LYS A 174 8.13 19.05 -11.56
CA LYS A 174 9.06 19.53 -12.59
C LYS A 174 10.02 18.43 -13.01
N GLU A 175 10.61 18.59 -14.18
CA GLU A 175 11.57 17.63 -14.71
C GLU A 175 12.74 17.37 -13.75
N ASN A 176 13.31 18.41 -13.17
CA ASN A 176 14.37 18.32 -12.17
C ASN A 176 13.97 17.52 -10.91
N ASP A 177 12.68 17.42 -10.56
CA ASP A 177 12.23 16.59 -9.43
C ASP A 177 12.29 15.09 -9.76
N MET A 178 12.18 14.74 -11.04
CA MET A 178 12.00 13.38 -11.55
C MET A 178 13.21 12.87 -12.35
N GLU A 179 14.14 13.74 -12.71
CA GLU A 179 15.30 13.46 -13.57
C GLU A 179 16.08 12.22 -13.09
N ALA A 180 16.41 12.17 -11.79
CA ALA A 180 17.11 11.04 -11.19
C ALA A 180 16.33 9.71 -11.32
N THR A 181 15.01 9.76 -11.37
CA THR A 181 14.15 8.57 -11.55
C THR A 181 14.02 8.21 -13.03
N LEU A 182 13.86 9.19 -13.92
CA LEU A 182 13.64 8.98 -15.35
C LEU A 182 14.91 8.59 -16.11
N LEU A 183 16.07 9.08 -15.67
CA LEU A 183 17.37 8.83 -16.32
C LEU A 183 18.20 7.74 -15.60
N ALA A 184 17.65 7.10 -14.58
CA ALA A 184 18.32 5.99 -13.90
C ALA A 184 18.50 4.79 -14.83
N SER A 185 19.68 4.18 -14.80
CA SER A 185 19.94 2.92 -15.50
C SER A 185 19.24 1.77 -14.77
N SER A 186 18.25 1.13 -15.41
CA SER A 186 17.62 -0.10 -14.91
C SER A 186 18.32 -1.33 -15.51
N PRO A 187 18.85 -2.26 -14.70
CA PRO A 187 19.54 -3.45 -15.19
C PRO A 187 18.58 -4.48 -15.82
N ASP A 188 17.32 -4.49 -15.38
CA ASP A 188 16.30 -5.38 -15.93
C ASP A 188 15.47 -4.66 -17.00
N LYS A 189 15.45 -5.24 -18.20
CA LYS A 189 14.79 -4.69 -19.39
C LYS A 189 13.33 -5.10 -19.52
N ASN A 190 12.85 -6.01 -18.67
CA ASN A 190 11.52 -6.61 -18.81
C ASN A 190 10.43 -5.95 -17.95
N ASN A 191 10.80 -5.09 -17.01
CA ASN A 191 9.86 -4.42 -16.12
C ASN A 191 9.26 -3.13 -16.71
N ALA A 192 8.16 -2.66 -16.12
CA ALA A 192 7.46 -1.46 -16.59
C ALA A 192 8.30 -0.19 -16.48
N LEU A 193 9.09 -0.02 -15.42
CA LEU A 193 9.93 1.16 -15.23
C LEU A 193 10.95 1.34 -16.36
N PHE A 194 11.65 0.26 -16.73
CA PHE A 194 12.60 0.30 -17.84
C PHE A 194 11.94 0.76 -19.13
N LYS A 195 10.72 0.29 -19.43
CA LYS A 195 9.97 0.71 -20.62
C LYS A 195 9.67 2.20 -20.59
N ILE A 196 9.17 2.72 -19.46
CA ILE A 196 8.88 4.15 -19.28
C ILE A 196 10.15 4.98 -19.47
N GLN A 197 11.26 4.59 -18.84
CA GLN A 197 12.55 5.29 -18.93
C GLN A 197 13.08 5.26 -20.37
N ASN A 198 13.07 4.10 -21.02
CA ASN A 198 13.53 3.96 -22.40
C ASN A 198 12.68 4.79 -23.36
N ASP A 199 11.35 4.73 -23.25
CA ASP A 199 10.44 5.49 -24.10
C ASP A 199 10.64 7.00 -23.91
N TYR A 200 10.96 7.46 -22.69
CA TYR A 200 11.30 8.85 -22.42
C TYR A 200 12.65 9.24 -23.06
N ILE A 201 13.70 8.44 -22.85
CA ILE A 201 15.05 8.70 -23.35
C ILE A 201 15.10 8.76 -24.89
N ILE A 202 14.35 7.89 -25.58
CA ILE A 202 14.28 7.90 -27.05
C ILE A 202 13.30 8.97 -27.59
N GLY A 203 12.59 9.69 -26.72
CA GLY A 203 11.63 10.72 -27.10
C GLY A 203 10.29 10.20 -27.64
N SER A 204 9.94 8.94 -27.37
CA SER A 204 8.66 8.32 -27.73
C SER A 204 7.51 8.85 -26.85
N VAL A 205 7.80 9.16 -25.58
CA VAL A 205 6.87 9.80 -24.64
C VAL A 205 7.46 11.09 -24.10
N ASP A 206 6.60 12.08 -23.85
CA ASP A 206 7.01 13.32 -23.21
C ASP A 206 7.12 13.16 -21.68
N PHE A 207 7.65 14.20 -21.03
CA PHE A 207 7.80 14.24 -19.58
C PHE A 207 6.48 14.01 -18.84
N SER A 208 5.40 14.64 -19.31
CA SER A 208 4.09 14.54 -18.68
C SER A 208 3.59 13.09 -18.68
N MET A 209 3.67 12.40 -19.81
CA MET A 209 3.23 11.03 -19.96
C MET A 209 4.08 10.07 -19.11
N ALA A 210 5.41 10.22 -19.13
CA ALA A 210 6.31 9.39 -18.33
C ALA A 210 6.02 9.52 -16.82
N VAL A 211 5.81 10.75 -16.33
CA VAL A 211 5.46 10.98 -14.92
C VAL A 211 4.08 10.41 -14.59
N LYS A 212 3.08 10.58 -15.47
CA LYS A 212 1.75 9.99 -15.26
C LYS A 212 1.82 8.48 -15.12
N GLN A 213 2.62 7.80 -15.94
CA GLN A 213 2.83 6.34 -15.84
C GLN A 213 3.49 5.95 -14.50
N ILE A 214 4.49 6.71 -14.03
CA ILE A 214 5.11 6.48 -12.71
C ILE A 214 4.09 6.68 -11.57
N LEU A 215 3.26 7.73 -11.64
CA LEU A 215 2.23 8.00 -10.64
C LEU A 215 1.16 6.89 -10.61
N CYS A 216 0.79 6.33 -11.77
CA CYS A 216 -0.08 5.16 -11.87
C CYS A 216 0.54 3.94 -11.16
N ILE A 217 1.84 3.68 -11.34
CA ILE A 217 2.56 2.61 -10.63
C ILE A 217 2.51 2.86 -9.11
N LEU A 218 2.87 4.05 -8.65
CA LEU A 218 2.90 4.40 -7.23
C LEU A 218 1.50 4.36 -6.58
N TYR A 219 0.45 4.73 -7.33
CA TYR A 219 -0.93 4.51 -6.91
C TYR A 219 -1.22 3.01 -6.80
N ARG A 220 -0.88 2.21 -7.82
CA ARG A 220 -1.19 0.77 -7.87
C ARG A 220 -0.56 -0.01 -6.72
N VAL A 221 0.69 0.29 -6.35
CA VAL A 221 1.37 -0.36 -5.23
C VAL A 221 0.91 0.14 -3.85
N GLY A 222 0.12 1.23 -3.82
CA GLY A 222 -0.46 1.80 -2.60
C GLY A 222 0.38 2.88 -1.90
N VAL A 223 1.47 3.33 -2.52
CA VAL A 223 2.30 4.44 -1.99
C VAL A 223 1.54 5.76 -2.07
N LEU A 224 0.78 5.97 -3.17
CA LEU A 224 -0.03 7.15 -3.40
C LEU A 224 -1.53 6.84 -3.37
N GLY A 225 -2.30 7.82 -2.91
CA GLY A 225 -3.71 7.98 -3.21
C GLY A 225 -3.91 9.11 -4.22
N ALA A 226 -5.00 9.07 -4.96
CA ALA A 226 -5.33 10.04 -6.00
C ALA A 226 -6.69 10.68 -5.76
N LYS A 227 -6.78 11.99 -6.01
CA LYS A 227 -8.03 12.75 -6.10
C LYS A 227 -8.03 13.47 -7.44
N LEU A 228 -8.81 12.96 -8.39
CA LEU A 228 -8.77 13.37 -9.80
C LEU A 228 -9.55 14.66 -10.06
N SER A 229 -10.60 14.90 -9.28
CA SER A 229 -11.42 16.11 -9.37
C SER A 229 -11.74 16.65 -7.97
N SER A 230 -12.18 17.91 -7.89
CA SER A 230 -12.57 18.54 -6.62
C SER A 230 -13.76 17.84 -5.95
N SER A 231 -14.69 17.31 -6.76
CA SER A 231 -15.89 16.58 -6.34
C SER A 231 -15.64 15.16 -5.85
N GLU A 232 -14.53 14.53 -6.26
CA GLU A 232 -14.20 13.17 -5.83
C GLU A 232 -13.48 13.15 -4.47
N SER A 233 -13.70 12.08 -3.70
CA SER A 233 -12.90 11.79 -2.51
C SER A 233 -11.54 11.23 -2.91
N THR A 234 -10.55 11.32 -2.01
CA THR A 234 -9.26 10.69 -2.24
C THR A 234 -9.43 9.18 -2.26
N MET A 235 -9.03 8.56 -3.37
CA MET A 235 -9.02 7.11 -3.56
C MET A 235 -7.65 6.56 -3.19
N PHE A 236 -7.65 5.46 -2.46
CA PHE A 236 -6.49 4.57 -2.30
C PHE A 236 -6.88 3.19 -2.80
N THR A 237 -5.90 2.34 -3.10
CA THR A 237 -6.13 0.97 -3.61
C THR A 237 -6.96 0.10 -2.68
N GLN A 238 -6.98 0.39 -1.38
CA GLN A 238 -7.84 -0.29 -0.40
C GLN A 238 -9.35 0.04 -0.55
N SER A 239 -9.68 1.23 -1.06
CA SER A 239 -11.05 1.78 -1.08
C SER A 239 -11.65 1.81 -2.48
N SER A 240 -10.87 1.51 -3.50
CA SER A 240 -11.30 1.59 -4.90
C SER A 240 -10.65 0.48 -5.71
N THR A 241 -11.47 -0.26 -6.44
CA THR A 241 -11.02 -1.24 -7.45
C THR A 241 -10.67 -0.56 -8.78
N LYS A 242 -10.84 0.76 -8.89
CA LYS A 242 -10.52 1.53 -10.09
C LYS A 242 -9.00 1.55 -10.30
N THR A 243 -8.58 1.01 -11.43
CA THR A 243 -7.23 1.22 -11.96
C THR A 243 -7.12 2.66 -12.45
N LEU A 244 -6.05 3.34 -12.06
CA LEU A 244 -5.74 4.69 -12.52
C LEU A 244 -4.93 4.60 -13.82
N GLU A 245 -5.45 5.17 -14.89
CA GLU A 245 -4.74 5.24 -16.18
C GLU A 245 -4.11 6.63 -16.39
N PRO A 246 -3.03 6.77 -17.18
CA PRO A 246 -2.40 8.07 -17.41
C PRO A 246 -3.37 9.13 -17.95
N THR A 247 -4.35 8.72 -18.75
CA THR A 247 -5.39 9.61 -19.31
C THR A 247 -6.35 10.15 -18.27
N ASP A 248 -6.48 9.50 -17.12
CA ASP A 248 -7.32 9.97 -16.00
C ASP A 248 -6.67 11.12 -15.23
N ILE A 249 -5.36 11.34 -15.40
CA ILE A 249 -4.58 12.33 -14.64
C ILE A 249 -4.62 13.68 -15.35
N THR A 250 -5.35 14.62 -14.77
CA THR A 250 -5.39 16.04 -15.16
C THR A 250 -4.33 16.86 -14.42
N ASP A 251 -4.13 18.11 -14.83
CA ASP A 251 -3.18 19.03 -14.18
C ASP A 251 -3.60 19.42 -12.76
N GLU A 252 -4.91 19.38 -12.49
CA GLU A 252 -5.51 19.64 -11.19
C GLU A 252 -5.50 18.42 -10.27
N ALA A 253 -5.16 17.23 -10.78
CA ALA A 253 -5.13 16.00 -10.01
C ALA A 253 -4.18 16.13 -8.81
N LYS A 254 -4.67 15.73 -7.64
CA LYS A 254 -3.93 15.75 -6.38
C LYS A 254 -3.52 14.35 -5.99
N PHE A 255 -2.26 14.20 -5.62
CA PHE A 255 -1.71 12.96 -5.12
C PHE A 255 -1.38 13.11 -3.64
N TYR A 256 -1.66 12.06 -2.88
CA TYR A 256 -1.45 12.02 -1.45
C TYR A 256 -0.54 10.85 -1.11
N VAL A 257 0.59 11.11 -0.46
CA VAL A 257 1.42 10.04 0.07
C VAL A 257 0.64 9.35 1.19
N HIS A 258 0.60 8.02 1.19
CA HIS A 258 -0.08 7.29 2.25
C HIS A 258 0.72 7.36 3.57
N MET A 259 0.01 7.53 4.70
CA MET A 259 0.63 7.76 6.02
C MET A 259 1.58 6.63 6.44
N MET A 260 1.34 5.41 5.96
CA MET A 260 2.23 4.25 6.13
C MET A 260 3.69 4.55 5.77
N PHE A 261 3.94 5.42 4.78
CA PHE A 261 5.27 5.69 4.24
C PHE A 261 5.88 7.01 4.70
N TYR A 262 5.21 7.76 5.59
CA TYR A 262 5.67 9.09 6.00
C TYR A 262 7.04 9.06 6.64
N ALA A 263 7.28 8.12 7.55
CA ALA A 263 8.58 8.02 8.22
C ALA A 263 9.69 7.54 7.26
N ALA A 264 9.43 6.51 6.44
CA ALA A 264 10.40 5.98 5.48
C ALA A 264 10.82 7.01 4.41
N LEU A 265 9.86 7.82 3.94
CA LEU A 265 10.07 8.86 2.93
C LEU A 265 10.38 10.23 3.54
N LYS A 266 10.42 10.36 4.88
CA LYS A 266 10.66 11.64 5.58
C LYS A 266 9.71 12.74 5.11
N ILE A 267 8.42 12.43 5.03
CA ILE A 267 7.38 13.37 4.59
C ILE A 267 7.20 14.48 5.63
N THR A 268 7.21 15.73 5.17
CA THR A 268 7.09 16.89 6.04
C THR A 268 5.62 17.21 6.30
N LEU A 269 5.14 16.90 7.49
CA LEU A 269 3.82 17.33 7.98
C LEU A 269 3.88 18.82 8.37
N ARG A 270 3.87 19.73 7.39
CA ARG A 270 3.60 21.13 7.71
C ARG A 270 2.16 21.20 8.24
N SER A 271 1.98 21.71 9.46
CA SER A 271 0.66 22.11 9.98
C SER A 271 0.06 23.10 8.99
N GLN A 272 -0.95 22.66 8.23
CA GLN A 272 -1.77 23.59 7.47
C GLN A 272 -2.43 24.52 8.48
N THR A 273 -1.95 25.75 8.54
CA THR A 273 -2.65 26.86 9.15
C THR A 273 -4.02 26.94 8.49
N VAL A 274 -5.06 26.70 9.29
CA VAL A 274 -6.44 27.08 8.99
C VAL A 274 -6.39 28.55 8.60
N THR A 275 -6.65 28.84 7.33
CA THR A 275 -6.98 30.20 6.90
C THR A 275 -8.48 30.30 7.08
N GLU A 276 -8.88 31.17 8.00
CA GLU A 276 -10.24 31.67 8.17
C GLU A 276 -10.79 32.26 6.86
#